data_AF-A0A926RWN8-F1
#
_entry.id   AF-A0A926RWN8-F1
#
_cell.length_a   1.000
_cell.length_b   1.000
_cell.length_c   1.000
_cell.angle_alpha   90.00
_cell.angle_beta   90.00
_cell.angle_gamma   90.00
#
_symmetry.space_group_name_H-M   'P 1'
#
loop_
_entity.id
_entity.type
_entity.pdbx_description
1 polymer ?
#
loop_
_entity_poly.entity_id
_entity_poly.type
_entity_poly.pdbx_seq_one_letter_code
_entity_poly.pdbx_strand_id
1 'polypeptide(L)'
;MGQLYKFHEMEADQDLRDKAAHFKYLLEQMSTLGREMKNIIRQELEHSSGEIIKEINEAILQHQMKNEATISEQLVAMDSAAPQYTHYINNMNKQYVTLYYKEKEIQI
;
A
#
# COMPACT_ATOMS: atom_id res chain seq x y z
N MET A 1 6.71 -17.25 -45.42
CA MET A 1 6.44 -16.04 -44.62
C MET A 1 7.56 -15.90 -43.62
N GLY A 2 8.20 -14.73 -43.56
CA GLY A 2 9.21 -14.45 -42.56
C GLY A 2 8.55 -14.11 -41.22
N GLN A 3 9.23 -14.42 -40.14
CA GLN A 3 8.83 -14.01 -38.79
C GLN A 3 10.01 -13.32 -38.10
N LEU A 4 9.74 -12.25 -37.36
CA LEU A 4 10.72 -11.55 -36.53
C LEU A 4 10.20 -11.49 -35.10
N TYR A 5 11.02 -11.95 -34.16
CA TYR A 5 10.74 -11.88 -32.73
C TYR A 5 11.50 -10.70 -32.12
N LYS A 6 10.80 -9.78 -31.45
CA LYS A 6 11.42 -8.59 -30.85
C LYS A 6 10.80 -8.30 -29.49
N PHE A 7 11.66 -7.96 -28.53
CA PHE A 7 11.22 -7.39 -27.25
C PHE A 7 10.70 -5.96 -27.47
N HIS A 8 9.51 -5.68 -26.96
CA HIS A 8 8.86 -4.39 -27.12
C HIS A 8 8.38 -3.86 -25.76
N GLU A 9 8.73 -2.61 -25.48
CA GLU A 9 8.17 -1.83 -24.38
C GLU A 9 7.00 -1.04 -24.93
N MET A 10 5.78 -1.39 -24.51
CA MET A 10 4.55 -0.72 -24.94
C MET A 10 4.42 0.67 -24.29
N GLU A 11 4.85 0.76 -23.04
CA GLU A 11 4.87 1.99 -22.25
C GLU A 11 6.20 2.08 -21.48
N ALA A 12 6.62 3.30 -21.15
CA ALA A 12 7.80 3.52 -20.33
C ALA A 12 7.55 3.06 -18.88
N ASP A 13 8.61 2.63 -18.19
CA ASP A 13 8.54 2.27 -16.77
C ASP A 13 8.05 3.46 -15.94
N GLN A 14 7.09 3.20 -15.05
CA GLN A 14 6.55 4.19 -14.12
C GLN A 14 6.85 3.79 -12.68
N ASP A 15 6.95 4.79 -11.80
CA ASP A 15 6.94 4.58 -10.37
C ASP A 15 5.50 4.75 -9.85
N LEU A 16 4.91 3.66 -9.36
CA LEU A 16 3.52 3.62 -8.90
C LEU A 16 3.43 3.43 -7.37
N ARG A 17 4.54 3.68 -6.65
CA ARG A 17 4.59 3.57 -5.18
C ARG A 17 3.73 4.62 -4.48
N ASP A 18 3.52 5.76 -5.13
CA ASP A 18 2.66 6.85 -4.68
C ASP A 18 1.20 6.43 -4.46
N LYS A 19 0.72 5.39 -5.16
CA LYS A 19 -0.64 4.85 -4.96
C LYS A 19 -0.89 4.37 -3.52
N ALA A 20 0.16 3.95 -2.79
CA ALA A 20 0.05 3.58 -1.39
C ALA A 20 0.01 4.80 -0.44
N ALA A 21 0.44 5.98 -0.89
CA ALA A 21 0.61 7.14 -0.03
C ALA A 21 -0.70 7.58 0.62
N HIS A 22 -1.81 7.59 -0.13
CA HIS A 22 -3.11 7.96 0.41
C HIS A 22 -3.57 7.00 1.52
N PHE A 23 -3.39 5.70 1.33
CA PHE A 23 -3.76 4.71 2.33
C PHE A 23 -2.88 4.79 3.58
N LYS A 24 -1.55 4.98 3.41
CA LYS A 24 -0.63 5.22 4.53
C LYS A 24 -1.01 6.46 5.34
N TYR A 25 -1.35 7.55 4.67
CA TYR A 25 -1.84 8.77 5.32
C TYR A 25 -3.10 8.52 6.15
N LEU A 26 -4.07 7.77 5.63
CA LEU A 26 -5.29 7.43 6.39
C LEU A 26 -4.97 6.56 7.63
N LEU A 27 -4.04 5.63 7.53
CA LEU A 27 -3.58 4.81 8.66
C LEU A 27 -2.90 5.67 9.74
N GLU A 28 -2.06 6.62 9.35
CA GLU A 28 -1.40 7.56 10.27
C GLU A 28 -2.42 8.48 10.97
N GLN A 29 -3.43 8.97 10.23
CA GLN A 29 -4.54 9.74 10.79
C GLN A 29 -5.32 8.90 11.81
N MET A 30 -5.62 7.65 11.50
CA MET A 30 -6.30 6.74 12.43
C MET A 30 -5.49 6.50 13.71
N SER A 31 -4.16 6.38 13.62
CA SER A 31 -3.28 6.26 14.79
C SER A 31 -3.32 7.52 15.66
N THR A 32 -3.31 8.69 15.04
CA THR A 32 -3.39 9.99 15.73
C THR A 32 -4.72 10.14 16.46
N LEU A 33 -5.84 9.89 15.78
CA LEU A 33 -7.18 9.93 16.38
C LEU A 33 -7.33 8.94 17.54
N GLY A 34 -6.75 7.74 17.43
CA GLY A 34 -6.74 6.76 18.53
C GLY A 34 -6.01 7.29 19.78
N ARG A 35 -4.85 7.93 19.59
CA ARG A 35 -4.08 8.56 20.69
C ARG A 35 -4.84 9.72 21.31
N GLU A 36 -5.49 10.55 20.50
CA GLU A 36 -6.33 11.66 20.96
C GLU A 36 -7.51 11.15 21.78
N MET A 37 -8.23 10.13 21.30
CA MET A 37 -9.34 9.52 22.02
C MET A 37 -8.91 8.98 23.39
N LYS A 38 -7.79 8.24 23.45
CA LYS A 38 -7.21 7.77 24.73
C LYS A 38 -6.93 8.95 25.67
N ASN A 39 -6.33 10.02 25.16
CA ASN A 39 -5.98 11.18 25.98
C ASN A 39 -7.21 11.89 26.52
N ILE A 40 -8.24 12.08 25.71
CA ILE A 40 -9.53 12.67 26.12
C ILE A 40 -10.15 11.83 27.24
N ILE A 41 -10.25 10.51 27.05
CA ILE A 41 -10.87 9.66 28.07
C ILE A 41 -10.04 9.69 29.37
N ARG A 42 -8.71 9.66 29.27
CA ARG A 42 -7.85 9.77 30.46
C ARG A 42 -8.04 11.09 31.20
N GLN A 43 -8.22 12.20 30.48
CA GLN A 43 -8.47 13.52 31.07
C GLN A 43 -9.83 13.57 31.78
N GLU A 44 -10.88 13.07 31.14
CA GLU A 44 -12.23 13.01 31.73
C GLU A 44 -12.27 12.17 33.02
N LEU A 45 -11.47 11.10 33.08
CA LEU A 45 -11.43 10.19 34.22
C LEU A 45 -10.37 10.53 35.26
N GLU A 46 -9.57 11.59 35.08
CA GLU A 46 -8.40 11.91 35.92
C GLU A 46 -8.75 12.11 37.40
N HIS A 47 -9.96 12.62 37.67
CA HIS A 47 -10.46 12.88 39.02
C HIS A 47 -11.44 11.82 39.51
N SER A 48 -11.66 10.78 38.71
CA SER A 48 -12.54 9.66 39.03
C SER A 48 -11.73 8.51 39.62
N SER A 49 -12.29 7.83 40.63
CA SER A 49 -11.64 6.68 41.27
C SER A 49 -12.63 5.53 41.46
N GLY A 50 -12.13 4.30 41.33
CA GLY A 50 -12.92 3.08 41.53
C GLY A 50 -12.49 1.98 40.58
N GLU A 51 -12.99 0.77 40.82
CA GLU A 51 -12.68 -0.42 40.03
C GLU A 51 -13.10 -0.26 38.56
N ILE A 52 -14.27 0.34 38.31
CA ILE A 52 -14.76 0.66 36.96
C ILE A 52 -13.79 1.58 36.20
N ILE A 53 -13.24 2.60 36.86
CA ILE A 53 -12.29 3.53 36.22
C ILE A 53 -10.99 2.82 35.85
N LYS A 54 -10.55 1.89 36.69
CA LYS A 54 -9.37 1.06 36.42
C LYS A 54 -9.60 0.17 35.20
N GLU A 55 -10.75 -0.52 35.13
CA GLU A 55 -11.11 -1.37 33.99
C GLU A 55 -11.22 -0.57 32.68
N ILE A 56 -11.82 0.63 32.72
CA ILE A 56 -11.91 1.50 31.54
C ILE A 56 -10.51 1.88 31.03
N ASN A 57 -9.61 2.30 31.94
CA ASN A 57 -8.24 2.66 31.56
C ASN A 57 -7.46 1.47 30.99
N GLU A 58 -7.61 0.28 31.57
CA GLU A 58 -6.99 -0.94 31.07
C GLU A 58 -7.53 -1.31 29.68
N ALA A 59 -8.85 -1.27 29.48
CA ALA A 59 -9.48 -1.56 28.20
C ALA A 59 -8.99 -0.59 27.10
N ILE A 60 -8.94 0.70 27.38
CA ILE A 60 -8.47 1.71 26.42
C ILE A 60 -7.01 1.49 26.06
N LEU A 61 -6.15 1.15 27.03
CA LEU A 61 -4.75 0.85 26.76
C LEU A 61 -4.62 -0.38 25.85
N GLN A 62 -5.37 -1.46 26.13
CA GLN A 62 -5.35 -2.67 25.30
C GLN A 62 -5.84 -2.39 23.88
N HIS A 63 -6.93 -1.64 23.73
CA HIS A 63 -7.45 -1.24 22.42
C HIS A 63 -6.47 -0.36 21.64
N GLN A 64 -5.83 0.60 22.32
CA GLN A 64 -4.84 1.46 21.69
C GLN A 64 -3.62 0.67 21.22
N MET A 65 -3.08 -0.22 22.06
CA MET A 65 -1.93 -1.06 21.70
C MET A 65 -2.26 -1.96 20.50
N LYS A 66 -3.46 -2.56 20.49
CA LYS A 66 -3.91 -3.40 19.38
C LYS A 66 -4.04 -2.59 18.09
N ASN A 67 -4.65 -1.41 18.15
CA ASN A 67 -4.80 -0.54 16.99
C ASN A 67 -3.44 -0.09 16.45
N GLU A 68 -2.51 0.32 17.31
CA GLU A 68 -1.15 0.71 16.90
C GLU A 68 -0.40 -0.46 16.24
N ALA A 69 -0.50 -1.67 16.80
CA ALA A 69 0.10 -2.86 16.21
C ALA A 69 -0.47 -3.16 14.82
N THR A 70 -1.81 -3.18 14.68
CA THR A 70 -2.46 -3.42 13.39
C THR A 70 -2.12 -2.34 12.36
N ILE A 71 -2.09 -1.06 12.75
CA ILE A 71 -1.69 0.03 11.85
C ILE A 71 -0.25 -0.15 11.38
N SER A 72 0.67 -0.49 12.30
CA SER A 72 2.07 -0.74 11.96
C SER A 72 2.22 -1.90 10.97
N GLU A 73 1.51 -3.01 11.19
CA GLU A 73 1.52 -4.16 10.27
C GLU A 73 1.02 -3.76 8.88
N GLN A 74 -0.04 -2.97 8.79
CA GLN A 74 -0.59 -2.52 7.50
C GLN A 74 0.35 -1.56 6.78
N LEU A 75 1.03 -0.67 7.49
CA LEU A 75 2.05 0.21 6.88
C LEU A 75 3.20 -0.60 6.26
N VAL A 76 3.69 -1.63 6.97
CA VAL A 76 4.73 -2.53 6.46
C VAL A 76 4.24 -3.33 5.24
N ALA A 77 2.99 -3.81 5.28
CA ALA A 77 2.38 -4.50 4.15
C ALA A 77 2.30 -3.61 2.91
N MET A 78 1.93 -2.33 3.08
CA MET A 78 1.89 -1.35 1.99
C MET A 78 3.28 -1.05 1.42
N ASP A 79 4.28 -0.87 2.28
CA ASP A 79 5.67 -0.64 1.86
C ASP A 79 6.25 -1.83 1.07
N SER A 80 5.74 -3.04 1.35
CA SER A 80 6.10 -4.25 0.60
C SER A 80 5.30 -4.41 -0.70
N ALA A 81 4.00 -4.07 -0.70
CA ALA A 81 3.11 -4.27 -1.83
C ALA A 81 3.28 -3.22 -2.94
N ALA A 82 3.58 -1.97 -2.60
CA ALA A 82 3.67 -0.89 -3.58
C ALA A 82 4.81 -1.08 -4.61
N PRO A 83 6.03 -1.52 -4.20
CA PRO A 83 7.08 -1.87 -5.15
C PRO A 83 6.71 -3.09 -6.02
N GLN A 84 6.04 -4.10 -5.45
CA GLN A 84 5.61 -5.29 -6.20
C GLN A 84 4.58 -4.92 -7.27
N TYR A 85 3.60 -4.10 -6.92
CA TYR A 85 2.62 -3.60 -7.87
C TYR A 85 3.28 -2.82 -9.01
N THR A 86 4.22 -1.92 -8.69
CA THR A 86 5.01 -1.18 -9.68
C THR A 86 5.75 -2.13 -10.62
N HIS A 87 6.41 -3.15 -10.06
CA HIS A 87 7.12 -4.16 -10.82
C HIS A 87 6.19 -4.94 -11.76
N TYR A 88 5.02 -5.38 -11.28
CA TYR A 88 4.08 -6.14 -12.11
C TYR A 88 3.52 -5.33 -13.27
N ILE A 89 3.15 -4.07 -13.05
CA ILE A 89 2.66 -3.19 -14.13
C ILE A 89 3.76 -2.95 -15.17
N ASN A 90 4.97 -2.60 -14.74
CA ASN A 90 6.09 -2.37 -15.65
C ASN A 90 6.46 -3.65 -16.44
N ASN A 91 6.37 -4.83 -15.82
CA ASN A 91 6.56 -6.09 -16.53
C ASN A 91 5.44 -6.37 -17.54
N MET A 92 4.18 -6.07 -17.21
CA MET A 92 3.06 -6.25 -18.14
C MET A 92 3.16 -5.35 -19.37
N ASN A 93 3.76 -4.15 -19.19
CA ASN A 93 4.05 -3.21 -20.27
C ASN A 93 5.21 -3.64 -21.16
N LYS A 94 5.89 -4.74 -20.82
CA LYS A 94 7.01 -5.33 -21.57
C LYS A 94 6.58 -6.66 -22.16
N GLN A 95 6.51 -6.74 -23.48
CA GLN A 95 6.05 -7.95 -24.15
C GLN A 95 6.93 -8.30 -25.34
N TYR A 96 7.04 -9.60 -25.60
CA TYR A 96 7.63 -10.06 -26.83
C TYR A 96 6.59 -10.06 -27.94
N VAL A 97 6.93 -9.42 -29.06
CA VAL A 97 6.05 -9.28 -30.21
C VAL A 97 6.63 -10.09 -31.37
N THR A 98 5.78 -10.86 -32.04
CA THR A 98 6.10 -11.57 -33.28
C THR A 98 5.51 -10.82 -34.46
N LEU A 99 6.36 -10.35 -35.36
CA LEU A 99 5.97 -9.68 -36.60
C LEU A 99 6.03 -10.68 -37.76
N TYR A 100 4.89 -10.91 -38.42
CA TYR A 100 4.82 -11.73 -39.63
C TYR A 100 4.92 -10.84 -40.87
N TYR A 101 5.83 -11.14 -41.78
CA TYR A 101 6.01 -10.39 -43.02
C TYR A 101 6.08 -11.29 -44.26
N LYS A 102 5.68 -10.72 -45.40
CA LYS A 102 5.88 -11.32 -46.72
C LYS A 102 6.94 -10.50 -47.44
N GLU A 103 8.03 -11.15 -47.83
CA GLU A 103 9.02 -10.55 -48.72
C GLU A 103 8.37 -10.35 -50.08
N LYS A 104 8.43 -9.11 -50.61
CA LYS A 104 8.09 -8.84 -52.01
C LYS A 104 9.34 -9.13 -52.82
N GLU A 105 9.30 -10.11 -53.71
CA GLU A 105 10.31 -10.24 -54.77
C GLU A 105 10.23 -8.99 -55.65
N ILE A 106 11.26 -8.15 -55.56
CA ILE A 106 11.48 -7.07 -56.53
C ILE A 106 12.22 -7.75 -57.69
N GLN A 107 11.50 -8.00 -58.79
CA GLN A 107 12.15 -8.37 -60.05
C GLN A 107 12.88 -7.13 -60.57
N ILE A 108 14.22 -7.19 -60.57
CA ILE A 108 15.11 -6.22 -61.22
C ILE A 108 15.34 -6.67 -62.65
#